data_AF-H2SQL7-F1
#
_entry.id   AF-H2SQL7-F1
#
_cell.length_a   1.000
_cell.length_b   1.000
_cell.length_c   1.000
_cell.angle_alpha   90.00
_cell.angle_beta   90.00
_cell.angle_gamma   90.00
#
_symmetry.space_group_name_H-M   'P 1'
#
loop_
_entity.id
_entity.type
_entity.pdbx_description
1 polymer ?
#
loop_
_entity_poly.entity_id
_entity_poly.type
_entity_poly.pdbx_seq_one_letter_code
_entity_poly.pdbx_strand_id
1 'polypeptide(L)'
;MSTDPAAELPFFYGSISRTDAEQHLKLAGMDDGLFLLRQCIRSLGGYVLSVVWNLEFHHYSIEKQLNGTYSMAGGKPHCGPAELCEFHSKDPDGLVCLLRKPCLRPPDMPIRAGTFDTMKEKMVREYVKQTWNLEGEAMELAIDSQASQLEKLIAITAHEKMPWFHGKIPRQEGERRLYSGAQPDGKFLVRERDEPGTFALSVMYGKTVYHYQILQAKSGKYSMPEGTKFDTIWQLVEYQKMKPDGLVTVLGEACTNGKAVEKPPNLPQPRPQRQNGYTPPPGGLGAEARAPAKQPTAKTSVTLTPDDDTDNNPYHNPNEVRKFNIQRSQLLIDELELGSGNFGCVKKGVLKTDLGQTDVAIKVLKSDNERLVKEEMMREAEIMYQLSNRYIVRMLGLCNAENLMLVMEMASAGPLNKFLSSNRDTVTVENIVLLMHQVSMGMKYLEEKNFVHRDLAARNVLLVNQRFAKISDFGLSKALGADDSYYKARTAGKWPLKWYAPECINFRKFSSKSDVWSFGITMWEAFSFGGKPYKKMKGPEVNQFIEAGNRMERPEACPEGMYTVMKECWTYKHEDRPDFKKVEESMKSYHSSMAKKTELKPDYVADHVTALCLDLRPKS
;
A
#
# COMPACT_ATOMS: atom_id res chain seq x y z
N MET A 1 -4.32 -12.33 -0.99
CA MET A 1 -4.06 -12.11 0.47
C MET A 1 -2.56 -12.10 0.76
N SER A 2 -2.05 -11.19 1.60
CA SER A 2 -0.63 -11.22 2.01
C SER A 2 -0.35 -12.45 2.86
N THR A 3 0.58 -13.29 2.43
CA THR A 3 1.12 -14.39 3.22
C THR A 3 1.92 -13.85 4.42
N ASP A 4 1.87 -14.55 5.56
CA ASP A 4 2.70 -14.24 6.74
C ASP A 4 4.18 -14.19 6.31
N PRO A 5 4.98 -13.16 6.66
CA PRO A 5 6.36 -13.06 6.20
C PRO A 5 7.26 -14.19 6.73
N ALA A 6 6.81 -14.96 7.72
CA ALA A 6 7.48 -16.18 8.19
C ALA A 6 6.97 -17.46 7.49
N ALA A 7 5.96 -17.40 6.62
CA ALA A 7 5.31 -18.59 6.03
C ALA A 7 6.30 -19.50 5.29
N GLU A 8 7.23 -18.88 4.54
CA GLU A 8 8.28 -19.56 3.77
C GLU A 8 9.41 -20.12 4.66
N LEU A 9 9.46 -19.76 5.96
CA LEU A 9 10.48 -20.26 6.87
C LEU A 9 10.16 -21.70 7.28
N PRO A 10 11.05 -22.67 7.04
CA PRO A 10 10.77 -24.07 7.32
C PRO A 10 10.72 -24.40 8.82
N PHE A 11 11.18 -23.49 9.68
CA PHE A 11 11.18 -23.61 11.15
C PHE A 11 10.13 -22.71 11.83
N PHE A 12 9.24 -22.08 11.06
CA PHE A 12 8.09 -21.37 11.59
C PHE A 12 6.94 -22.35 11.81
N TYR A 13 6.16 -22.31 12.89
CA TYR A 13 5.07 -23.28 13.13
C TYR A 13 3.66 -22.67 13.11
N GLY A 14 3.54 -21.36 12.86
CA GLY A 14 2.27 -20.66 13.01
C GLY A 14 1.86 -20.54 14.48
N SER A 15 0.56 -20.59 14.75
CA SER A 15 -0.05 -20.35 16.05
C SER A 15 -0.08 -21.61 16.94
N ILE A 16 1.09 -22.12 17.33
CA ILE A 16 1.21 -23.24 18.28
C ILE A 16 1.39 -22.75 19.72
N SER A 17 0.98 -23.58 20.69
CA SER A 17 1.12 -23.22 22.11
C SER A 17 2.58 -23.27 22.57
N ARG A 18 2.86 -22.69 23.75
CA ARG A 18 4.19 -22.81 24.38
C ARG A 18 4.55 -24.28 24.60
N THR A 19 3.62 -25.08 25.10
CA THR A 19 3.82 -26.51 25.38
C THR A 19 4.11 -27.30 24.10
N ASP A 20 3.40 -27.03 23.01
CA ASP A 20 3.64 -27.69 21.72
C ASP A 20 5.04 -27.35 21.18
N ALA A 21 5.46 -26.09 21.30
CA ALA A 21 6.80 -25.66 20.91
C ALA A 21 7.89 -26.39 21.70
N GLU A 22 7.72 -26.50 23.01
CA GLU A 22 8.64 -27.26 23.87
C GLU A 22 8.68 -28.76 23.49
N GLN A 23 7.54 -29.35 23.13
CA GLN A 23 7.48 -30.73 22.65
C GLN A 23 8.24 -30.93 21.33
N HIS A 24 8.10 -30.03 20.36
CA HIS A 24 8.85 -30.10 19.10
C HIS A 24 10.36 -29.98 19.34
N LEU A 25 10.78 -29.06 20.22
CA LEU A 25 12.20 -28.93 20.60
C LEU A 25 12.74 -30.17 21.32
N LYS A 26 11.93 -30.83 22.17
CA LYS A 26 12.28 -32.10 22.81
C LYS A 26 12.52 -33.20 21.78
N LEU A 27 11.59 -33.37 20.83
CA LEU A 27 11.69 -34.39 19.78
C LEU A 27 12.88 -34.14 18.85
N ALA A 28 13.28 -32.89 18.67
CA ALA A 28 14.40 -32.49 17.81
C ALA A 28 15.79 -32.60 18.49
N GLY A 29 15.85 -33.02 19.76
CA GLY A 29 17.09 -33.46 20.41
C GLY A 29 17.60 -32.59 21.55
N MET A 30 16.95 -31.46 21.87
CA MET A 30 17.36 -30.57 22.98
C MET A 30 18.80 -30.03 22.91
N ASP A 31 19.39 -29.97 21.71
CA ASP A 31 20.73 -29.41 21.51
C ASP A 31 20.79 -27.92 21.89
N ASP A 32 21.89 -27.47 22.47
CA ASP A 32 22.10 -26.04 22.77
C ASP A 32 22.08 -25.19 21.50
N GLY A 33 21.26 -24.14 21.49
CA GLY A 33 21.03 -23.29 20.33
C GLY A 33 20.05 -23.89 19.30
N LEU A 34 19.36 -24.98 19.63
CA LEU A 34 18.19 -25.46 18.88
C LEU A 34 17.03 -24.48 19.05
N PHE A 35 16.37 -24.09 17.95
CA PHE A 35 15.31 -23.08 18.02
C PHE A 35 14.18 -23.30 17.03
N LEU A 36 13.01 -22.73 17.32
CA LEU A 36 11.91 -22.59 16.37
C LEU A 36 11.21 -21.24 16.52
N LEU A 37 10.45 -20.86 15.49
CA LEU A 37 9.65 -19.64 15.48
C LEU A 37 8.16 -19.98 15.49
N ARG A 38 7.38 -19.25 16.29
CA ARG A 38 5.91 -19.37 16.32
C ARG A 38 5.26 -18.00 16.41
N GLN A 39 3.98 -17.92 16.06
CA GLN A 39 3.21 -16.69 16.13
C GLN A 39 2.92 -16.32 17.60
N CYS A 40 2.92 -15.03 17.92
CA CYS A 40 2.55 -14.57 19.25
C CYS A 40 1.02 -14.48 19.38
N ILE A 41 0.46 -15.24 20.33
CA ILE A 41 -0.99 -15.24 20.60
C ILE A 41 -1.44 -13.96 21.33
N ARG A 42 -0.50 -13.17 21.85
CA ARG A 42 -0.78 -11.94 22.62
C ARG A 42 -0.37 -10.64 21.90
N SER A 43 0.17 -10.76 20.69
CA SER A 43 0.67 -9.61 19.92
C SER A 43 0.46 -9.86 18.44
N LEU A 44 -0.45 -9.09 17.84
CA LEU A 44 -0.75 -9.21 16.42
C LEU A 44 0.48 -8.93 15.56
N GLY A 45 0.72 -9.82 14.60
CA GLY A 45 1.90 -9.78 13.72
C GLY A 45 3.22 -10.00 14.45
N GLY A 46 3.21 -10.23 15.77
CA GLY A 46 4.40 -10.57 16.54
C GLY A 46 4.70 -12.06 16.49
N TYR A 47 5.92 -12.41 16.86
CA TYR A 47 6.40 -13.79 16.93
C TYR A 47 6.91 -14.12 18.33
N VAL A 48 7.18 -15.39 18.57
CA VAL A 48 7.93 -15.86 19.73
C VAL A 48 9.03 -16.79 19.23
N LEU A 49 10.27 -16.43 19.53
CA LEU A 49 11.44 -17.26 19.31
C LEU A 49 11.61 -18.19 20.52
N SER A 50 11.57 -19.51 20.29
CA SER A 50 11.75 -20.51 21.35
C SER A 50 13.09 -21.21 21.15
N VAL A 51 13.96 -21.17 22.16
CA VAL A 51 15.37 -21.62 22.09
C VAL A 51 15.65 -22.60 23.23
N VAL A 52 16.44 -23.63 22.95
CA VAL A 52 16.98 -24.55 23.96
C VAL A 52 18.39 -24.13 24.36
N TRP A 53 18.63 -24.07 25.67
CA TRP A 53 19.94 -23.84 26.24
C TRP A 53 20.04 -24.50 27.61
N ASN A 54 21.13 -25.23 27.87
CA ASN A 54 21.34 -25.99 29.12
C ASN A 54 20.16 -26.91 29.47
N LEU A 55 19.55 -27.55 28.46
CA LEU A 55 18.36 -28.41 28.59
C LEU A 55 17.09 -27.68 29.11
N GLU A 56 17.09 -26.35 29.12
CA GLU A 56 15.93 -25.52 29.46
C GLU A 56 15.36 -24.80 28.21
N PHE A 57 14.09 -24.38 28.31
CA PHE A 57 13.41 -23.64 27.24
C PHE A 57 13.35 -22.15 27.55
N HIS A 58 13.85 -21.34 26.61
CA HIS A 58 13.78 -19.90 26.67
C HIS A 58 12.86 -19.38 25.56
N HIS A 59 11.94 -18.47 25.91
CA HIS A 59 10.99 -17.91 24.96
C HIS A 59 11.10 -16.39 24.93
N TYR A 60 11.38 -15.86 23.75
CA TYR A 60 11.58 -14.43 23.53
C TYR A 60 10.47 -13.88 22.66
N SER A 61 9.73 -12.91 23.19
CA SER A 61 8.69 -12.21 22.45
C SER A 61 9.32 -11.25 21.44
N ILE A 62 8.89 -11.37 20.19
CA ILE A 62 9.26 -10.49 19.08
C ILE A 62 8.05 -9.63 18.77
N GLU A 63 8.18 -8.32 19.00
CA GLU A 63 7.12 -7.36 18.72
C GLU A 63 7.28 -6.76 17.32
N LYS A 64 6.19 -6.73 16.56
CA LYS A 64 6.10 -5.94 15.33
C LYS A 64 5.88 -4.48 15.69
N GLN A 65 6.82 -3.64 15.29
CA GLN A 65 6.80 -2.19 15.45
C GLN A 65 5.89 -1.53 14.40
N LEU A 66 5.48 -0.29 14.66
CA LEU A 66 4.60 0.47 13.74
C LEU A 66 5.21 0.68 12.35
N ASN A 67 6.52 0.88 12.27
CA ASN A 67 7.25 0.98 11.01
C ASN A 67 7.40 -0.37 10.28
N GLY A 68 6.79 -1.44 10.79
CA GLY A 68 6.81 -2.78 10.20
C GLY A 68 8.05 -3.62 10.52
N THR A 69 8.99 -3.10 11.31
CA THR A 69 10.16 -3.86 11.78
C THR A 69 9.81 -4.78 12.97
N TYR A 70 10.70 -5.71 13.29
CA TYR A 70 10.54 -6.71 14.34
C TYR A 70 11.69 -6.59 15.33
N SER A 71 11.41 -6.50 16.62
CA SER A 71 12.45 -6.47 17.65
C SER A 71 12.03 -7.23 18.89
N MET A 72 13.02 -7.74 19.63
CA MET A 72 12.83 -8.19 21.01
C MET A 72 12.91 -6.99 21.95
N ALA A 73 12.41 -7.15 23.18
CA ALA A 73 12.40 -6.08 24.17
C ALA A 73 13.81 -5.52 24.42
N GLY A 74 14.04 -4.25 24.05
CA GLY A 74 15.34 -3.58 24.18
C GLY A 74 16.40 -3.96 23.13
N GLY A 75 16.06 -4.84 22.18
CA GLY A 75 16.95 -5.30 21.11
C GLY A 75 16.85 -4.45 19.83
N LYS A 76 17.72 -4.76 18.87
CA LYS A 76 17.76 -4.06 17.58
C LYS A 76 16.50 -4.36 16.73
N PRO A 77 16.03 -3.39 15.92
CA PRO A 77 14.95 -3.62 14.96
C PRO A 77 15.45 -4.35 13.71
N HIS A 78 14.70 -5.37 13.29
CA HIS A 78 14.96 -6.21 12.13
C HIS A 78 13.86 -6.09 11.08
N CYS A 79 14.22 -6.27 9.81
CA CYS A 79 13.31 -6.12 8.67
C CYS A 79 12.22 -7.19 8.56
N GLY A 80 12.47 -8.34 9.18
CA GLY A 80 11.64 -9.52 9.07
C GLY A 80 12.09 -10.59 10.07
N PRO A 81 11.25 -11.61 10.29
CA PRO A 81 11.59 -12.73 11.17
C PRO A 81 12.79 -13.53 10.67
N ALA A 82 13.02 -13.59 9.36
CA ALA A 82 14.16 -14.27 8.75
C ALA A 82 15.48 -13.59 9.12
N GLU A 83 15.55 -12.27 8.90
CA GLU A 83 16.74 -11.46 9.19
C GLU A 83 17.02 -11.37 10.69
N LEU A 84 15.99 -11.38 11.53
CA LEU A 84 16.13 -11.46 12.99
C LEU A 84 16.81 -12.78 13.39
N CYS A 85 16.34 -13.91 12.87
CA CYS A 85 16.95 -15.21 13.17
C CYS A 85 18.39 -15.30 12.63
N GLU A 86 18.66 -14.76 11.43
CA GLU A 86 20.01 -14.74 10.86
C GLU A 86 20.97 -13.91 11.71
N PHE A 87 20.53 -12.74 12.17
CA PHE A 87 21.32 -11.89 13.07
C PHE A 87 21.67 -12.62 14.37
N HIS A 88 20.67 -13.22 15.03
CA HIS A 88 20.88 -13.94 16.29
C HIS A 88 21.65 -15.27 16.15
N SER A 89 21.88 -15.72 14.92
CA SER A 89 22.80 -16.83 14.64
C SER A 89 24.27 -16.40 14.66
N LYS A 90 24.54 -15.08 14.56
CA LYS A 90 25.88 -14.48 14.55
C LYS A 90 26.20 -13.71 15.83
N ASP A 91 25.20 -13.09 16.45
CA ASP A 91 25.35 -12.28 17.67
C ASP A 91 24.20 -12.59 18.65
N PRO A 92 24.45 -13.05 19.89
CA PRO A 92 23.36 -13.35 20.83
C PRO A 92 22.50 -12.12 21.13
N ASP A 93 23.07 -10.91 21.19
CA ASP A 93 22.39 -9.63 21.47
C ASP A 93 21.25 -9.74 22.51
N GLY A 94 21.57 -10.28 23.70
CA GLY A 94 20.63 -10.47 24.81
C GLY A 94 19.95 -11.85 24.90
N LEU A 95 20.15 -12.74 23.93
CA LEU A 95 19.76 -14.15 24.02
C LEU A 95 20.70 -14.95 24.92
N VAL A 96 20.19 -16.07 25.46
CA VAL A 96 20.97 -17.01 26.28
C VAL A 96 22.13 -17.65 25.52
N CYS A 97 21.99 -17.82 24.20
CA CYS A 97 23.01 -18.37 23.32
C CYS A 97 22.77 -17.95 21.87
N LEU A 98 23.75 -18.24 21.00
CA LEU A 98 23.57 -18.13 19.55
C LEU A 98 22.53 -19.12 19.03
N LEU A 99 21.77 -18.72 18.02
CA LEU A 99 20.94 -19.64 17.25
C LEU A 99 21.85 -20.51 16.37
N ARG A 100 21.75 -21.84 16.53
CA ARG A 100 22.63 -22.79 15.82
C ARG A 100 21.87 -23.65 14.85
N LYS A 101 20.82 -24.33 15.33
CA LYS A 101 20.11 -25.36 14.57
C LYS A 101 18.61 -25.04 14.55
N PRO A 102 18.01 -24.79 13.38
CA PRO A 102 16.57 -24.64 13.31
C PRO A 102 15.88 -26.00 13.48
N CYS A 103 14.87 -26.05 14.34
CA CYS A 103 13.92 -27.16 14.44
C CYS A 103 12.93 -27.01 13.28
N LEU A 104 13.14 -27.81 12.23
CA LEU A 104 12.33 -27.76 11.02
C LEU A 104 10.95 -28.40 11.25
N ARG A 105 9.91 -27.81 10.68
CA ARG A 105 8.59 -28.42 10.60
C ARG A 105 8.67 -29.75 9.83
N PRO A 106 7.96 -30.80 10.29
CA PRO A 106 7.72 -31.98 9.48
C PRO A 106 7.06 -31.62 8.14
N PRO A 107 7.41 -32.29 7.02
CA PRO A 107 6.88 -31.96 5.69
C PRO A 107 5.36 -32.06 5.56
N ASP A 108 4.73 -32.87 6.40
CA ASP A 108 3.29 -33.15 6.46
C ASP A 108 2.52 -32.24 7.43
N MET A 109 3.23 -31.38 8.18
CA MET A 109 2.62 -30.49 9.17
C MET A 109 2.34 -29.10 8.55
N PRO A 110 1.06 -28.73 8.29
CA PRO A 110 0.73 -27.41 7.79
C PRO A 110 0.96 -26.33 8.84
N ILE A 111 1.16 -25.09 8.38
CA ILE A 111 1.25 -23.92 9.27
C ILE A 111 -0.09 -23.75 9.98
N ARG A 112 -0.08 -23.75 11.32
CA ARG A 112 -1.32 -23.58 12.08
C ARG A 112 -1.77 -22.13 12.01
N ALA A 113 -2.89 -21.87 11.34
CA ALA A 113 -3.51 -20.54 11.30
C ALA A 113 -3.92 -20.08 12.71
N GLY A 114 -3.62 -18.83 13.05
CA GLY A 114 -3.98 -18.23 14.33
C GLY A 114 -5.36 -17.57 14.31
N THR A 115 -5.93 -17.35 15.49
CA THR A 115 -7.21 -16.61 15.68
C THR A 115 -7.16 -15.21 15.05
N PHE A 116 -5.98 -14.61 15.00
CA PHE A 116 -5.75 -13.30 14.41
C PHE A 116 -5.78 -13.31 12.88
N ASP A 117 -5.39 -14.41 12.23
CA ASP A 117 -5.39 -14.52 10.78
C ASP A 117 -6.84 -14.58 10.27
N THR A 118 -7.67 -15.39 10.92
CA THR A 118 -9.12 -15.44 10.66
C THR A 118 -9.83 -14.12 10.96
N MET A 119 -9.38 -13.40 12.00
CA MET A 119 -9.93 -12.10 12.37
C MET A 119 -9.57 -11.02 11.34
N LYS A 120 -8.32 -11.01 10.86
CA LYS A 120 -7.83 -10.06 9.84
C LYS A 120 -8.64 -10.21 8.55
N GLU A 121 -8.87 -11.44 8.09
CA GLU A 121 -9.65 -11.71 6.88
C GLU A 121 -11.10 -11.20 7.02
N LYS A 122 -11.74 -11.49 8.16
CA LYS A 122 -13.10 -11.01 8.45
C LYS A 122 -13.18 -9.47 8.49
N MET A 123 -12.20 -8.81 9.11
CA MET A 123 -12.14 -7.35 9.18
C MET A 123 -12.01 -6.71 7.80
N VAL A 124 -11.16 -7.28 6.93
CA VAL A 124 -10.98 -6.79 5.55
C VAL A 124 -12.28 -6.89 4.78
N ARG A 125 -12.95 -8.04 4.82
CA ARG A 125 -14.26 -8.25 4.17
C ARG A 125 -15.31 -7.28 4.69
N GLU A 126 -15.42 -7.11 6.01
CA GLU A 126 -16.38 -6.18 6.61
C GLU A 126 -16.07 -4.72 6.25
N TYR A 127 -14.80 -4.31 6.22
CA TYR A 127 -14.42 -2.94 5.83
C TYR A 127 -14.82 -2.64 4.38
N VAL A 128 -14.54 -3.58 3.47
CA VAL A 128 -14.91 -3.48 2.05
C VAL A 128 -16.43 -3.38 1.90
N LYS A 129 -17.16 -4.21 2.65
CA LYS A 129 -18.63 -4.17 2.67
C LYS A 129 -19.15 -2.82 3.15
N GLN A 130 -18.68 -2.32 4.29
CA GLN A 130 -19.18 -1.08 4.89
C GLN A 130 -18.75 0.18 4.11
N THR A 131 -17.55 0.18 3.54
CA THR A 131 -16.99 1.35 2.84
C THR A 131 -17.47 1.44 1.39
N TRP A 132 -17.62 0.30 0.72
CA TRP A 132 -17.89 0.23 -0.73
C TRP A 132 -19.15 -0.54 -1.11
N ASN A 133 -19.88 -1.13 -0.15
CA ASN A 133 -21.11 -1.90 -0.38
C ASN A 133 -20.96 -3.01 -1.43
N LEU A 134 -19.77 -3.64 -1.47
CA LEU A 134 -19.48 -4.77 -2.34
C LEU A 134 -19.82 -6.09 -1.64
N GLU A 135 -20.21 -7.11 -2.40
CA GLU A 135 -20.43 -8.49 -1.95
C GLU A 135 -20.04 -9.48 -3.07
N GLY A 136 -19.88 -10.77 -2.74
CA GLY A 136 -19.59 -11.82 -3.71
C GLY A 136 -18.24 -11.66 -4.44
N GLU A 137 -18.17 -12.05 -5.72
CA GLU A 137 -16.92 -11.99 -6.51
C GLU A 137 -16.34 -10.57 -6.65
N ALA A 138 -17.20 -9.54 -6.65
CA ALA A 138 -16.75 -8.15 -6.71
C ALA A 138 -16.00 -7.72 -5.45
N MET A 139 -16.36 -8.27 -4.29
CA MET A 139 -15.63 -8.09 -3.04
C MET A 139 -14.27 -8.79 -3.11
N GLU A 140 -14.21 -10.05 -3.56
CA GLU A 140 -12.95 -10.79 -3.64
C GLU A 140 -11.95 -10.11 -4.58
N LEU A 141 -12.40 -9.64 -5.75
CA LEU A 141 -11.55 -8.90 -6.69
C LEU A 141 -11.06 -7.57 -6.12
N ALA A 142 -11.89 -6.86 -5.34
CA ALA A 142 -11.49 -5.64 -4.65
C ALA A 142 -10.46 -5.94 -3.55
N ILE A 143 -10.66 -7.02 -2.78
CA ILE A 143 -9.73 -7.47 -1.74
C ILE A 143 -8.39 -7.86 -2.36
N ASP A 144 -8.38 -8.65 -3.42
CA ASP A 144 -7.13 -9.12 -4.04
C ASP A 144 -6.37 -8.00 -4.75
N SER A 145 -7.08 -7.05 -5.37
CA SER A 145 -6.43 -5.90 -6.03
C SER A 145 -5.94 -4.82 -5.06
N GLN A 146 -6.52 -4.71 -3.86
CA GLN A 146 -6.22 -3.64 -2.89
C GLN A 146 -5.68 -4.14 -1.54
N ALA A 147 -5.33 -5.44 -1.40
CA ALA A 147 -4.97 -6.08 -0.13
C ALA A 147 -3.99 -5.27 0.73
N SER A 148 -2.91 -4.77 0.13
CA SER A 148 -1.89 -3.98 0.84
C SER A 148 -2.39 -2.60 1.31
N GLN A 149 -3.34 -2.00 0.59
CA GLN A 149 -3.91 -0.68 0.93
C GLN A 149 -5.01 -0.83 1.99
N LEU A 150 -5.86 -1.85 1.85
CA LEU A 150 -6.84 -2.25 2.86
C LEU A 150 -6.20 -2.52 4.21
N GLU A 151 -5.08 -3.25 4.25
CA GLU A 151 -4.37 -3.54 5.49
C GLU A 151 -3.86 -2.27 6.19
N LYS A 152 -3.37 -1.28 5.44
CA LYS A 152 -2.91 0.01 5.99
C LYS A 152 -4.07 0.89 6.45
N LEU A 153 -5.15 0.97 5.68
CA LEU A 153 -6.36 1.74 6.06
C LEU A 153 -7.01 1.17 7.32
N ILE A 154 -7.10 -0.17 7.40
CA ILE A 154 -7.57 -0.88 8.60
C ILE A 154 -6.67 -0.57 9.79
N ALA A 155 -5.36 -0.39 9.57
CA ALA A 155 -4.37 -0.12 10.61
C ALA A 155 -4.38 1.33 11.16
N ILE A 156 -4.94 2.31 10.43
CA ILE A 156 -4.76 3.74 10.79
C ILE A 156 -6.08 4.42 11.21
N THR A 157 -7.12 4.38 10.36
CA THR A 157 -8.35 5.19 10.57
C THR A 157 -9.65 4.38 10.59
N ALA A 158 -9.60 3.07 10.35
CA ALA A 158 -10.83 2.31 10.09
C ALA A 158 -11.83 2.29 11.26
N HIS A 159 -11.38 2.45 12.51
CA HIS A 159 -12.30 2.54 13.65
C HIS A 159 -13.28 3.72 13.53
N GLU A 160 -12.91 4.83 12.88
CA GLU A 160 -13.76 5.99 12.66
C GLU A 160 -14.96 5.70 11.74
N LYS A 161 -14.82 4.72 10.86
CA LYS A 161 -15.87 4.29 9.92
C LYS A 161 -16.79 3.23 10.52
N MET A 162 -16.47 2.72 11.72
CA MET A 162 -17.24 1.63 12.31
C MET A 162 -18.50 2.13 13.00
N PRO A 163 -19.63 1.41 12.89
CA PRO A 163 -20.92 1.86 13.44
C PRO A 163 -20.92 1.93 14.98
N TRP A 164 -20.03 1.17 15.64
CA TRP A 164 -19.85 1.17 17.10
C TRP A 164 -18.94 2.29 17.61
N PHE A 165 -18.32 3.07 16.73
CA PHE A 165 -17.48 4.20 17.12
C PHE A 165 -18.28 5.50 17.08
N HIS A 166 -18.28 6.20 18.20
CA HIS A 166 -19.13 7.38 18.41
C HIS A 166 -18.34 8.69 18.43
N GLY A 167 -17.05 8.66 18.11
CA GLY A 167 -16.17 9.82 18.19
C GLY A 167 -16.07 10.39 19.60
N LYS A 168 -15.89 11.71 19.69
CA LYS A 168 -15.72 12.44 20.95
C LYS A 168 -17.08 12.76 21.59
N ILE A 169 -17.66 11.78 22.29
CA ILE A 169 -18.87 11.96 23.12
C ILE A 169 -18.55 11.85 24.62
N PRO A 170 -19.22 12.64 25.48
CA PRO A 170 -19.03 12.54 26.91
C PRO A 170 -19.56 11.20 27.46
N ARG A 171 -19.02 10.77 28.61
CA ARG A 171 -19.41 9.52 29.27
C ARG A 171 -20.93 9.37 29.43
N GLN A 172 -21.59 10.43 29.89
CA GLN A 172 -23.04 10.47 30.13
C GLN A 172 -23.84 10.25 28.85
N GLU A 173 -23.38 10.80 27.72
CA GLU A 173 -24.01 10.61 26.41
C GLU A 173 -23.82 9.16 25.93
N GLY A 174 -22.65 8.57 26.16
CA GLY A 174 -22.42 7.14 25.89
C GLY A 174 -23.33 6.23 26.70
N GLU A 175 -23.48 6.50 28.01
CA GLU A 175 -24.41 5.78 28.88
C GLU A 175 -25.86 5.93 28.38
N ARG A 176 -26.29 7.16 28.06
CA ARG A 176 -27.64 7.44 27.53
C ARG A 176 -27.94 6.63 26.27
N ARG A 177 -26.99 6.53 25.34
CA ARG A 177 -27.15 5.74 24.12
C ARG A 177 -27.24 4.24 24.40
N LEU A 178 -26.44 3.72 25.33
CA LEU A 178 -26.52 2.31 25.71
C LEU A 178 -27.84 1.95 26.41
N TYR A 179 -28.34 2.83 27.29
CA TYR A 179 -29.65 2.65 27.93
C TYR A 179 -30.84 2.86 26.98
N SER A 180 -30.62 3.48 25.83
CA SER A 180 -31.65 3.67 24.81
C SER A 180 -31.94 2.36 24.07
N GLY A 181 -33.23 2.00 23.98
CA GLY A 181 -33.68 0.78 23.32
C GLY A 181 -33.41 -0.49 24.13
N ALA A 182 -33.17 -1.61 23.42
CA ALA A 182 -32.88 -2.88 24.04
C ALA A 182 -31.56 -2.85 24.82
N GLN A 183 -31.54 -3.55 25.96
CA GLN A 183 -30.42 -3.59 26.91
C GLN A 183 -29.85 -5.02 27.09
N PRO A 184 -29.44 -5.71 26.01
CA PRO A 184 -28.83 -7.03 26.13
C PRO A 184 -27.42 -6.95 26.72
N ASP A 185 -27.01 -8.00 27.41
CA ASP A 185 -25.64 -8.16 27.86
C ASP A 185 -24.68 -8.19 26.66
N GLY A 186 -23.56 -7.49 26.81
CA GLY A 186 -22.56 -7.33 25.75
C GLY A 186 -22.84 -6.17 24.79
N LYS A 187 -23.96 -5.43 24.91
CA LYS A 187 -24.19 -4.22 24.08
C LYS A 187 -23.09 -3.19 24.34
N PHE A 188 -22.45 -2.66 23.30
CA PHE A 188 -21.27 -1.81 23.49
C PHE A 188 -21.14 -0.65 22.52
N LEU A 189 -20.29 0.32 22.88
CA LEU A 189 -19.78 1.37 22.00
C LEU A 189 -18.36 1.78 22.40
N VAL A 190 -17.63 2.38 21.45
CA VAL A 190 -16.32 2.99 21.71
C VAL A 190 -16.41 4.50 21.48
N ARG A 191 -15.80 5.26 22.39
CA ARG A 191 -15.73 6.73 22.33
C ARG A 191 -14.31 7.22 22.59
N GLU A 192 -13.98 8.34 21.97
CA GLU A 192 -12.73 9.06 22.22
C GLU A 192 -12.83 9.84 23.54
N ARG A 193 -11.74 9.89 24.31
CA ARG A 193 -11.66 10.70 25.54
C ARG A 193 -11.04 12.06 25.23
N ASP A 194 -11.01 12.95 26.23
CA ASP A 194 -10.44 14.28 26.07
C ASP A 194 -8.91 14.28 25.93
N GLU A 195 -8.26 13.25 26.50
CA GLU A 195 -6.83 13.00 26.34
C GLU A 195 -6.55 12.36 24.95
N PRO A 196 -5.70 12.99 24.11
CA PRO A 196 -5.37 12.49 22.78
C PRO A 196 -4.84 11.05 22.82
N GLY A 197 -5.32 10.20 21.90
CA GLY A 197 -4.89 8.81 21.80
C GLY A 197 -5.46 7.89 22.89
N THR A 198 -6.41 8.36 23.71
CA THR A 198 -7.09 7.51 24.70
C THR A 198 -8.57 7.35 24.38
N PHE A 199 -9.06 6.12 24.54
CA PHE A 199 -10.42 5.74 24.20
C PHE A 199 -11.10 5.08 25.40
N ALA A 200 -12.43 5.00 25.36
CA ALA A 200 -13.21 4.26 26.33
C ALA A 200 -14.15 3.29 25.63
N LEU A 201 -14.10 2.03 26.02
CA LEU A 201 -15.05 0.99 25.65
C LEU A 201 -16.13 0.93 26.73
N SER A 202 -17.37 1.25 26.35
CA SER A 202 -18.53 1.19 27.24
C SER A 202 -19.33 -0.08 26.92
N VAL A 203 -19.60 -0.93 27.92
CA VAL A 203 -20.27 -2.23 27.74
C VAL A 203 -21.42 -2.38 28.72
N MET A 204 -22.56 -2.88 28.25
CA MET A 204 -23.74 -3.20 29.05
C MET A 204 -23.65 -4.63 29.59
N TYR A 205 -23.83 -4.79 30.89
CA TYR A 205 -23.94 -6.10 31.53
C TYR A 205 -24.82 -6.01 32.78
N GLY A 206 -25.79 -6.92 32.92
CA GLY A 206 -26.74 -6.90 34.03
C GLY A 206 -27.49 -5.58 34.11
N LYS A 207 -27.87 -5.00 32.95
CA LYS A 207 -28.51 -3.67 32.83
C LYS A 207 -27.70 -2.50 33.41
N THR A 208 -26.39 -2.68 33.59
CA THR A 208 -25.47 -1.65 34.08
C THR A 208 -24.40 -1.39 33.03
N VAL A 209 -24.03 -0.13 32.81
CA VAL A 209 -22.95 0.23 31.89
C VAL A 209 -21.61 0.28 32.61
N TYR A 210 -20.66 -0.53 32.13
CA TYR A 210 -19.26 -0.58 32.55
C TYR A 210 -18.39 0.19 31.56
N HIS A 211 -17.34 0.86 32.04
CA HIS A 211 -16.43 1.67 31.20
C HIS A 211 -15.00 1.19 31.37
N TYR A 212 -14.40 0.73 30.28
CA TYR A 212 -13.03 0.25 30.22
C TYR A 212 -12.16 1.25 29.46
N GLN A 213 -10.98 1.55 30.00
CA GLN A 213 -10.04 2.46 29.36
C GLN A 213 -9.23 1.70 28.31
N ILE A 214 -9.09 2.28 27.13
CA ILE A 214 -8.18 1.82 26.09
C ILE A 214 -7.07 2.86 25.99
N LEU A 215 -5.85 2.39 26.22
CA LEU A 215 -4.64 3.19 26.25
C LEU A 215 -3.80 2.92 25.02
N GLN A 216 -3.21 3.98 24.47
CA GLN A 216 -2.15 3.86 23.49
C GLN A 216 -0.80 3.81 24.21
N ALA A 217 -0.05 2.73 24.04
CA ALA A 217 1.30 2.58 24.58
C ALA A 217 2.30 3.48 23.82
N LYS A 218 3.51 3.66 24.36
CA LYS A 218 4.61 4.36 23.66
C LYS A 218 4.98 3.72 22.32
N SER A 219 4.71 2.43 22.15
CA SER A 219 4.85 1.71 20.87
C SER A 219 3.73 2.03 19.87
N GLY A 220 2.78 2.89 20.25
CA GLY A 220 1.57 3.28 19.51
C GLY A 220 0.50 2.18 19.34
N LYS A 221 0.69 1.02 19.98
CA LYS A 221 -0.32 -0.06 20.07
C LYS A 221 -1.39 0.27 21.12
N TYR A 222 -2.60 -0.23 20.91
CA TYR A 222 -3.74 -0.08 21.81
C TYR A 222 -3.92 -1.31 22.69
N SER A 223 -4.18 -1.09 23.98
CA SER A 223 -4.52 -2.16 24.90
C SER A 223 -5.43 -1.62 26.01
N MET A 224 -6.20 -2.51 26.62
CA MET A 224 -6.72 -2.24 27.97
C MET A 224 -5.58 -2.39 28.99
N PRO A 225 -5.68 -1.81 30.20
CA PRO A 225 -4.71 -2.03 31.26
C PRO A 225 -4.47 -3.54 31.47
N GLU A 226 -3.20 -3.97 31.38
CA GLU A 226 -2.75 -5.38 31.51
C GLU A 226 -3.29 -6.36 30.44
N GLY A 227 -3.98 -5.87 29.41
CA GLY A 227 -4.59 -6.67 28.36
C GLY A 227 -3.68 -6.93 27.15
N THR A 228 -4.21 -7.72 26.21
CA THR A 228 -3.59 -7.98 24.90
C THR A 228 -3.35 -6.67 24.12
N LYS A 229 -2.22 -6.58 23.39
CA LYS A 229 -1.85 -5.39 22.59
C LYS A 229 -2.29 -5.56 21.14
N PHE A 230 -2.91 -4.52 20.59
CA PHE A 230 -3.45 -4.48 19.23
C PHE A 230 -2.91 -3.29 18.46
N ASP A 231 -2.81 -3.41 17.13
CA ASP A 231 -2.39 -2.28 16.30
C ASP A 231 -3.54 -1.28 16.14
N THR A 232 -4.80 -1.75 16.21
CA THR A 232 -5.98 -0.87 16.15
C THR A 232 -7.07 -1.19 17.16
N ILE A 233 -7.90 -0.19 17.44
CA ILE A 233 -9.11 -0.32 18.26
C ILE A 233 -10.08 -1.34 17.67
N TRP A 234 -10.18 -1.43 16.34
CA TRP A 234 -11.09 -2.39 15.71
C TRP A 234 -10.63 -3.83 15.95
N GLN A 235 -9.33 -4.11 15.87
CA GLN A 235 -8.79 -5.42 16.22
C GLN A 235 -9.08 -5.78 17.68
N LEU A 236 -8.93 -4.81 18.59
CA LEU A 236 -9.30 -4.98 19.99
C LEU A 236 -10.78 -5.36 20.12
N VAL A 237 -11.69 -4.63 19.46
CA VAL A 237 -13.14 -4.91 19.50
C VAL A 237 -13.47 -6.30 18.96
N GLU A 238 -12.94 -6.71 17.80
CA GLU A 238 -13.23 -8.05 17.25
C GLU A 238 -12.67 -9.16 18.13
N TYR A 239 -11.49 -8.99 18.70
CA TYR A 239 -10.93 -9.94 19.68
C TYR A 239 -11.84 -10.07 20.91
N GLN A 240 -12.36 -8.94 21.40
CA GLN A 240 -13.22 -8.90 22.59
C GLN A 240 -14.64 -9.44 22.38
N LYS A 241 -15.07 -9.64 21.12
CA LYS A 241 -16.27 -10.43 20.80
C LYS A 241 -16.07 -11.93 20.98
N MET A 242 -14.83 -12.41 20.90
CA MET A 242 -14.51 -13.84 20.99
C MET A 242 -14.03 -14.23 22.40
N LYS A 243 -13.28 -13.36 23.08
CA LYS A 243 -12.76 -13.58 24.42
C LYS A 243 -13.01 -12.35 25.29
N PRO A 244 -13.41 -12.49 26.56
CA PRO A 244 -13.66 -11.32 27.40
C PRO A 244 -12.36 -10.61 27.83
N ASP A 245 -11.26 -11.34 28.04
CA ASP A 245 -9.91 -10.81 28.36
C ASP A 245 -9.92 -9.56 29.29
N GLY A 246 -10.54 -9.70 30.47
CA GLY A 246 -10.67 -8.62 31.46
C GLY A 246 -12.00 -7.84 31.42
N LEU A 247 -12.86 -8.08 30.43
CA LEU A 247 -14.23 -7.56 30.39
C LEU A 247 -15.17 -8.39 31.26
N VAL A 248 -16.26 -7.75 31.71
CA VAL A 248 -17.34 -8.39 32.47
C VAL A 248 -18.11 -9.42 31.65
N THR A 249 -18.13 -9.25 30.32
CA THR A 249 -18.69 -10.21 29.35
C THR A 249 -18.04 -9.98 27.98
N VAL A 250 -18.21 -10.94 27.06
CA VAL A 250 -17.81 -10.76 25.65
C VAL A 250 -18.66 -9.68 24.99
N LEU A 251 -18.10 -8.98 24.00
CA LEU A 251 -18.84 -7.99 23.24
C LEU A 251 -19.91 -8.67 22.37
N GLY A 252 -21.13 -8.16 22.44
CA GLY A 252 -22.27 -8.62 21.68
C GLY A 252 -22.67 -7.61 20.61
N GLU A 253 -23.88 -7.07 20.72
CA GLU A 253 -24.44 -6.13 19.75
C GLU A 253 -23.79 -4.73 19.83
N ALA A 254 -23.47 -4.15 18.68
CA ALA A 254 -22.97 -2.78 18.61
C ALA A 254 -24.12 -1.78 18.81
N CYS A 255 -23.96 -0.83 19.72
CA CYS A 255 -24.78 0.37 19.72
C CYS A 255 -24.39 1.22 18.51
N THR A 256 -25.34 1.46 17.60
CA THR A 256 -25.06 2.16 16.34
C THR A 256 -25.19 3.68 16.49
N ASN A 257 -24.30 4.42 15.82
CA ASN A 257 -24.36 5.88 15.77
C ASN A 257 -25.47 6.34 14.81
N GLY A 258 -26.70 6.51 15.31
CA GLY A 258 -27.84 6.94 14.49
C GLY A 258 -27.71 8.39 14.01
N LYS A 259 -27.93 8.64 12.71
CA LYS A 259 -28.27 9.97 12.19
C LYS A 259 -29.70 10.33 12.60
N ALA A 260 -29.85 10.95 13.78
CA ALA A 260 -31.00 11.73 14.27
C ALA A 260 -32.40 11.05 14.40
N VAL A 261 -33.25 11.69 15.24
CA VAL A 261 -34.67 11.41 15.61
C VAL A 261 -34.79 10.38 16.75
N GLU A 262 -35.40 10.60 17.93
CA GLU A 262 -36.33 11.59 18.48
C GLU A 262 -36.17 11.73 20.03
N LYS A 263 -36.93 12.63 20.68
CA LYS A 263 -36.82 13.13 22.08
C LYS A 263 -36.60 12.07 23.20
N PRO A 264 -35.90 12.43 24.31
CA PRO A 264 -35.68 11.53 25.43
C PRO A 264 -36.94 11.36 26.33
N PRO A 265 -37.18 10.16 26.90
CA PRO A 265 -37.93 10.00 28.14
C PRO A 265 -37.06 10.42 29.35
N ASN A 266 -37.73 10.83 30.44
CA ASN A 266 -37.10 11.31 31.68
C ASN A 266 -36.15 10.27 32.32
N LEU A 267 -34.94 10.72 32.65
CA LEU A 267 -33.95 9.99 33.44
C LEU A 267 -34.32 10.03 34.95
N PRO A 268 -34.10 8.95 35.71
CA PRO A 268 -34.08 9.00 37.17
C PRO A 268 -32.88 9.83 37.71
N GLN A 269 -33.08 10.53 38.83
CA GLN A 269 -32.14 11.48 39.43
C GLN A 269 -30.76 10.88 39.82
N PRO A 270 -29.69 11.70 39.82
CA PRO A 270 -28.33 11.26 40.13
C PRO A 270 -28.08 11.10 41.63
N ARG A 271 -27.34 10.04 42.02
CA ARG A 271 -26.74 9.91 43.35
C ARG A 271 -25.46 10.78 43.47
N PRO A 272 -25.11 11.27 44.67
CA PRO A 272 -24.02 12.22 44.86
C PRO A 272 -22.65 11.62 44.52
N GLN A 273 -21.82 12.48 43.93
CA GLN A 273 -20.46 12.21 43.45
C GLN A 273 -19.59 11.50 44.49
N ARG A 274 -19.12 10.29 44.14
CA ARG A 274 -17.86 9.74 44.66
C ARG A 274 -16.77 9.98 43.63
N GLN A 275 -15.64 10.52 44.06
CA GLN A 275 -14.44 10.70 43.23
C GLN A 275 -13.95 9.34 42.70
N ASN A 276 -13.59 9.33 41.41
CA ASN A 276 -13.05 8.23 40.61
C ASN A 276 -14.00 7.05 40.32
N GLY A 277 -14.90 7.25 39.33
CA GLY A 277 -15.85 6.24 38.83
C GLY A 277 -15.33 5.35 37.69
N TYR A 278 -14.05 4.98 37.67
CA TYR A 278 -13.52 3.94 36.78
C TYR A 278 -13.22 2.68 37.59
N THR A 279 -13.53 1.50 37.07
CA THR A 279 -13.20 0.23 37.72
C THR A 279 -11.67 0.04 37.67
N PRO A 280 -10.95 0.07 38.80
CA PRO A 280 -9.50 -0.11 38.80
C PRO A 280 -9.15 -1.62 38.79
N PRO A 281 -8.00 -2.02 38.22
CA PRO A 281 -7.30 -3.23 38.62
C PRO A 281 -6.59 -3.00 39.97
N PRO A 282 -6.30 -4.05 40.76
CA PRO A 282 -5.77 -3.89 42.12
C PRO A 282 -4.33 -3.37 42.18
N GLY A 283 -4.17 -2.11 42.64
CA GLY A 283 -3.16 -1.66 43.64
C GLY A 283 -1.72 -1.33 43.21
N GLY A 284 -1.34 -0.04 43.34
CA GLY A 284 0.05 0.44 43.43
C GLY A 284 0.19 1.98 43.44
N LEU A 285 0.57 2.56 44.59
CA LEU A 285 0.77 4.00 44.93
C LEU A 285 1.81 4.70 44.02
N GLY A 286 1.87 6.01 43.74
CA GLY A 286 1.20 7.26 44.14
C GLY A 286 2.07 8.45 43.65
N ALA A 287 1.48 9.65 43.43
CA ALA A 287 2.05 11.00 43.61
C ALA A 287 1.50 12.08 42.62
N GLU A 288 0.90 13.10 43.24
CA GLU A 288 0.45 14.44 42.79
C GLU A 288 1.64 15.37 42.40
N ALA A 289 1.57 16.55 41.77
CA ALA A 289 0.57 17.42 41.14
C ALA A 289 1.30 18.64 40.47
N ARG A 290 0.50 19.47 39.76
CA ARG A 290 0.51 20.97 39.72
C ARG A 290 1.13 21.72 38.51
N ALA A 291 0.31 22.61 37.92
CA ALA A 291 0.62 23.69 36.97
C ALA A 291 0.63 25.08 37.67
N PRO A 292 1.15 26.19 37.07
CA PRO A 292 0.24 27.21 36.48
C PRO A 292 0.79 28.23 35.41
N ALA A 293 -0.16 28.99 34.80
CA ALA A 293 -0.17 30.43 34.36
C ALA A 293 0.43 30.96 33.00
N LYS A 294 -0.18 32.06 32.47
CA LYS A 294 -0.25 32.56 31.06
C LYS A 294 0.46 33.92 30.75
N GLN A 295 0.63 34.22 29.42
CA GLN A 295 0.60 35.52 28.64
C GLN A 295 1.92 36.18 28.15
N PRO A 296 1.99 37.14 27.16
CA PRO A 296 1.19 37.49 25.92
C PRO A 296 2.00 37.93 24.64
N THR A 297 1.42 37.87 23.40
CA THR A 297 1.81 38.37 22.02
C THR A 297 2.97 37.67 21.22
N ALA A 298 3.03 37.50 19.88
CA ALA A 298 2.51 38.20 18.68
C ALA A 298 2.55 37.28 17.41
N LYS A 299 1.91 37.74 16.32
CA LYS A 299 1.58 37.05 15.06
C LYS A 299 2.74 36.97 14.04
N THR A 300 2.86 35.87 13.29
CA THR A 300 3.19 35.89 11.85
C THR A 300 2.74 34.58 11.18
N SER A 301 1.95 34.66 10.11
CA SER A 301 1.38 33.52 9.40
C SER A 301 2.30 33.05 8.27
N VAL A 302 2.62 31.76 8.21
CA VAL A 302 3.06 31.07 6.99
C VAL A 302 2.23 29.81 6.86
N THR A 303 1.44 29.74 5.80
CA THR A 303 0.53 28.63 5.50
C THR A 303 1.33 27.48 4.89
N LEU A 304 1.52 26.38 5.63
CA LEU A 304 2.00 25.11 5.08
C LEU A 304 0.80 24.34 4.50
N THR A 305 0.90 23.94 3.24
CA THR A 305 -0.14 23.14 2.56
C THR A 305 -0.03 21.66 2.96
N PRO A 306 -1.16 20.91 3.05
CA PRO A 306 -1.17 19.50 3.44
C PRO A 306 -0.45 18.60 2.42
N ASP A 307 0.15 17.52 2.92
CA ASP A 307 0.96 16.54 2.21
C ASP A 307 0.35 16.03 0.89
N ASP A 308 1.17 16.02 -0.17
CA ASP A 308 0.82 15.57 -1.52
C ASP A 308 0.77 14.03 -1.55
N ASP A 309 -0.41 13.51 -1.18
CA ASP A 309 -0.70 12.09 -1.05
C ASP A 309 -0.68 11.38 -2.42
N THR A 310 0.02 10.25 -2.49
CA THR A 310 -0.09 9.28 -3.60
C THR A 310 -1.47 8.65 -3.73
N ASP A 311 -2.39 9.02 -2.83
CA ASP A 311 -3.63 8.29 -2.53
C ASP A 311 -4.89 8.85 -3.21
N ASN A 312 -4.78 9.98 -3.91
CA ASN A 312 -5.90 10.56 -4.63
C ASN A 312 -5.89 10.12 -6.10
N ASN A 313 -6.61 9.04 -6.45
CA ASN A 313 -6.97 8.75 -7.83
C ASN A 313 -8.39 9.31 -8.10
N PRO A 314 -8.53 10.52 -8.66
CA PRO A 314 -9.83 11.20 -8.80
C PRO A 314 -10.80 10.47 -9.75
N TYR A 315 -10.32 9.45 -10.48
CA TYR A 315 -11.10 8.70 -11.45
C TYR A 315 -11.58 7.34 -10.93
N HIS A 316 -11.26 6.95 -9.68
CA HIS A 316 -11.64 5.63 -9.18
C HIS A 316 -13.05 5.64 -8.55
N ASN A 317 -14.09 5.64 -9.38
CA ASN A 317 -15.46 5.36 -8.93
C ASN A 317 -15.87 3.93 -9.33
N PRO A 318 -16.01 2.97 -8.40
CA PRO A 318 -16.46 1.60 -8.70
C PRO A 318 -17.89 1.53 -9.25
N ASN A 319 -18.70 2.58 -9.08
CA ASN A 319 -20.08 2.66 -9.55
C ASN A 319 -20.21 3.28 -10.96
N GLU A 320 -19.10 3.60 -11.62
CA GLU A 320 -19.14 4.11 -13.00
C GLU A 320 -19.59 3.01 -13.96
N VAL A 321 -20.84 3.12 -14.44
CA VAL A 321 -21.31 2.36 -15.60
C VAL A 321 -20.49 2.82 -16.80
N ARG A 322 -19.41 2.08 -17.06
CA ARG A 322 -18.52 2.23 -18.20
C ARG A 322 -19.36 2.18 -19.49
N LYS A 323 -19.53 3.33 -20.16
CA LYS A 323 -20.12 3.44 -21.51
C LYS A 323 -19.01 3.55 -22.54
N PHE A 324 -18.87 2.54 -23.40
CA PHE A 324 -17.82 2.52 -24.42
C PHE A 324 -17.99 3.67 -25.43
N ASN A 325 -19.24 4.01 -25.76
CA ASN A 325 -19.57 5.10 -26.68
C ASN A 325 -19.98 6.37 -25.92
N ILE A 326 -19.12 7.38 -25.98
CA ILE A 326 -19.33 8.72 -25.42
C ILE A 326 -19.93 9.63 -26.50
N GLN A 327 -21.04 10.29 -26.18
CA GLN A 327 -21.65 11.24 -27.10
C GLN A 327 -20.85 12.55 -27.15
N ARG A 328 -20.74 13.16 -28.33
CA ARG A 328 -20.00 14.42 -28.52
C ARG A 328 -20.51 15.57 -27.64
N SER A 329 -21.81 15.58 -27.34
CA SER A 329 -22.50 16.53 -26.45
C SER A 329 -22.05 16.43 -24.99
N GLN A 330 -21.50 15.27 -24.58
CA GLN A 330 -20.98 15.05 -23.24
C GLN A 330 -19.54 15.56 -23.06
N LEU A 331 -18.85 15.90 -24.15
CA LEU A 331 -17.46 16.36 -24.12
C LEU A 331 -17.39 17.88 -24.32
N LEU A 332 -16.80 18.56 -23.35
CA LEU A 332 -16.24 19.89 -23.54
C LEU A 332 -14.75 19.73 -23.82
N ILE A 333 -14.29 20.23 -24.97
CA ILE A 333 -12.89 20.11 -25.40
C ILE A 333 -12.28 21.51 -25.33
N ASP A 334 -11.18 21.63 -24.62
CA ASP A 334 -10.39 22.86 -24.54
C ASP A 334 -9.67 23.12 -25.87
N GLU A 335 -9.38 24.39 -26.16
CA GLU A 335 -8.54 24.77 -27.30
C GLU A 335 -7.06 24.42 -27.04
N LEU A 336 -6.67 24.35 -25.77
CA LEU A 336 -5.30 24.04 -25.36
C LEU A 336 -4.91 22.59 -25.73
N GLU A 337 -3.89 22.47 -26.59
CA GLU A 337 -3.23 21.21 -26.90
C GLU A 337 -2.21 20.85 -25.81
N LEU A 338 -2.37 19.67 -25.20
CA LEU A 338 -1.43 19.13 -24.21
C LEU A 338 -0.20 18.50 -24.87
N GLY A 339 -0.37 18.02 -26.11
CA GLY A 339 0.72 17.55 -26.95
C GLY A 339 0.23 16.96 -28.27
N SER A 340 1.15 16.76 -29.20
CA SER A 340 0.90 16.10 -30.49
C SER A 340 1.96 15.06 -30.79
N GLY A 341 1.56 14.06 -31.57
CA GLY A 341 2.41 12.96 -31.98
C GLY A 341 2.04 12.40 -33.34
N ASN A 342 2.63 11.25 -33.67
CA ASN A 342 2.38 10.58 -34.95
C ASN A 342 0.89 10.22 -35.13
N PHE A 343 0.21 9.83 -34.04
CA PHE A 343 -1.17 9.32 -34.03
C PHE A 343 -2.26 10.39 -33.95
N GLY A 344 -1.91 11.64 -33.65
CA GLY A 344 -2.91 12.67 -33.38
C GLY A 344 -2.43 13.76 -32.43
N CYS A 345 -3.36 14.61 -32.00
CA CYS A 345 -3.14 15.58 -30.93
C CYS A 345 -3.97 15.21 -29.69
N VAL A 346 -3.48 15.59 -28.52
CA VAL A 346 -4.11 15.38 -27.22
C VAL A 346 -4.53 16.74 -26.70
N LYS A 347 -5.81 16.87 -26.38
CA LYS A 347 -6.41 18.09 -25.82
C LYS A 347 -6.92 17.83 -24.41
N LYS A 348 -6.94 18.88 -23.59
CA LYS A 348 -7.67 18.85 -22.31
C LYS A 348 -9.18 18.88 -22.61
N GLY A 349 -9.97 18.23 -21.76
CA GLY A 349 -11.42 18.35 -21.83
C GLY A 349 -12.09 17.99 -20.52
N VAL A 350 -13.42 18.06 -20.52
CA VAL A 350 -14.29 17.68 -19.42
C VAL A 350 -15.36 16.74 -19.96
N LEU A 351 -15.51 15.57 -19.33
CA LEU A 351 -16.58 14.62 -19.58
C LEU A 351 -17.73 14.89 -18.61
N LYS A 352 -18.92 15.15 -19.15
CA LYS A 352 -20.16 15.32 -18.41
C LYS A 352 -20.91 13.99 -18.31
N THR A 353 -21.16 13.55 -17.09
CA THR A 353 -21.95 12.35 -16.77
C THR A 353 -23.10 12.72 -15.84
N ASP A 354 -24.05 11.80 -15.67
CA ASP A 354 -25.16 11.97 -14.72
C ASP A 354 -24.66 12.07 -13.26
N LEU A 355 -23.43 11.60 -12.99
CA LEU A 355 -22.79 11.61 -11.68
C LEU A 355 -21.93 12.87 -11.43
N GLY A 356 -21.74 13.71 -12.44
CA GLY A 356 -20.90 14.91 -12.34
C GLY A 356 -19.97 15.12 -13.53
N GLN A 357 -19.01 16.04 -13.36
CA GLN A 357 -18.03 16.41 -14.37
C GLN A 357 -16.65 15.87 -14.01
N THR A 358 -15.92 15.34 -14.99
CA THR A 358 -14.60 14.73 -14.80
C THR A 358 -13.62 15.31 -15.82
N ASP A 359 -12.44 15.73 -15.36
CA ASP A 359 -11.35 16.18 -16.24
C ASP A 359 -10.79 15.00 -17.03
N VAL A 360 -10.62 15.18 -18.34
CA VAL A 360 -10.19 14.11 -19.26
C VAL A 360 -9.13 14.60 -20.23
N ALA A 361 -8.30 13.67 -20.70
CA ALA A 361 -7.44 13.88 -21.84
C ALA A 361 -8.09 13.26 -23.08
N ILE A 362 -8.19 14.03 -24.16
CA ILE A 362 -8.89 13.63 -25.39
C ILE A 362 -7.88 13.54 -26.51
N LYS A 363 -7.57 12.32 -26.96
CA LYS A 363 -6.69 12.09 -28.10
C LYS A 363 -7.50 12.06 -29.38
N VAL A 364 -7.36 13.11 -30.19
CA VAL A 364 -8.00 13.25 -31.51
C VAL A 364 -7.11 12.55 -32.54
N LEU A 365 -7.61 11.47 -33.12
CA LEU A 365 -6.87 10.67 -34.09
C LEU A 365 -6.94 11.32 -35.48
N LYS A 366 -5.87 11.20 -36.27
CA LYS A 366 -5.81 11.73 -37.65
C LYS A 366 -6.75 10.98 -38.58
N SER A 367 -7.35 11.70 -39.52
CA SER A 367 -8.46 11.25 -40.37
C SER A 367 -8.03 10.41 -41.59
N ASP A 368 -6.72 10.21 -41.82
CA ASP A 368 -6.15 9.58 -43.03
C ASP A 368 -6.28 8.04 -43.09
N ASN A 369 -7.06 7.43 -42.20
CA ASN A 369 -7.08 5.97 -42.07
C ASN A 369 -8.08 5.32 -43.06
N GLU A 370 -7.55 4.51 -43.98
CA GLU A 370 -8.33 3.58 -44.82
C GLU A 370 -9.27 2.71 -43.97
N ARG A 371 -10.42 2.30 -44.53
CA ARG A 371 -11.49 1.57 -43.81
C ARG A 371 -11.00 0.37 -42.98
N LEU A 372 -10.02 -0.37 -43.48
CA LEU A 372 -9.41 -1.53 -42.81
C LEU A 372 -8.62 -1.14 -41.54
N VAL A 373 -7.95 0.01 -41.55
CA VAL A 373 -7.20 0.54 -40.39
C VAL A 373 -8.16 0.95 -39.27
N LYS A 374 -9.35 1.44 -39.63
CA LYS A 374 -10.39 1.82 -38.67
C LYS A 374 -10.93 0.61 -37.89
N GLU A 375 -11.12 -0.54 -38.52
CA GLU A 375 -11.60 -1.76 -37.86
C GLU A 375 -10.58 -2.36 -36.90
N GLU A 376 -9.30 -2.43 -37.28
CA GLU A 376 -8.23 -2.87 -36.37
C GLU A 376 -8.11 -1.95 -35.16
N MET A 377 -8.20 -0.63 -35.39
CA MET A 377 -8.10 0.37 -34.33
C MET A 377 -9.30 0.33 -33.36
N MET A 378 -10.51 0.06 -33.85
CA MET A 378 -11.69 -0.16 -32.99
C MET A 378 -11.53 -1.42 -32.13
N ARG A 379 -10.96 -2.49 -32.69
CA ARG A 379 -10.67 -3.72 -31.94
C ARG A 379 -9.62 -3.47 -30.85
N GLU A 380 -8.56 -2.73 -31.15
CA GLU A 380 -7.55 -2.34 -30.18
C GLU A 380 -8.13 -1.43 -29.08
N ALA A 381 -9.00 -0.48 -29.44
CA ALA A 381 -9.70 0.39 -28.50
C ALA A 381 -10.64 -0.36 -27.54
N GLU A 382 -11.34 -1.39 -28.01
CA GLU A 382 -12.18 -2.27 -27.18
C GLU A 382 -11.34 -2.99 -26.12
N ILE A 383 -10.15 -3.50 -26.51
CA ILE A 383 -9.26 -4.18 -25.56
C ILE A 383 -8.66 -3.17 -24.58
N MET A 384 -8.22 -2.00 -25.07
CA MET A 384 -7.71 -0.91 -24.22
C MET A 384 -8.75 -0.46 -23.19
N TYR A 385 -10.02 -0.45 -23.54
CA TYR A 385 -11.12 -0.10 -22.65
C TYR A 385 -11.32 -1.09 -21.49
N GLN A 386 -11.03 -2.36 -21.72
CA GLN A 386 -11.08 -3.41 -20.70
C GLN A 386 -9.88 -3.34 -19.76
N LEU A 387 -8.78 -2.70 -20.16
CA LEU A 387 -7.61 -2.53 -19.30
C LEU A 387 -7.94 -1.64 -18.10
N SER A 388 -7.72 -2.16 -16.90
CA SER A 388 -8.04 -1.47 -15.66
C SER A 388 -6.95 -1.73 -14.62
N ASN A 389 -5.98 -0.83 -14.54
CA ASN A 389 -4.92 -0.85 -13.54
C ASN A 389 -4.62 0.58 -13.07
N ARG A 390 -4.17 0.73 -11.81
CA ARG A 390 -3.86 2.03 -11.21
C ARG A 390 -2.75 2.76 -11.96
N TYR A 391 -1.75 2.03 -12.45
CA TYR A 391 -0.52 2.56 -13.05
C TYR A 391 -0.56 2.62 -14.57
N ILE A 392 -1.76 2.54 -15.16
CA ILE A 392 -2.00 2.86 -16.57
C ILE A 392 -2.99 4.01 -16.66
N VAL A 393 -2.88 4.82 -17.70
CA VAL A 393 -3.89 5.81 -18.08
C VAL A 393 -5.07 5.05 -18.65
N ARG A 394 -6.17 5.00 -17.89
CA ARG A 394 -7.35 4.25 -18.32
C ARG A 394 -8.07 4.96 -19.45
N MET A 395 -8.58 4.16 -20.38
CA MET A 395 -9.50 4.61 -21.41
C MET A 395 -10.91 4.66 -20.83
N LEU A 396 -11.54 5.83 -20.88
CA LEU A 396 -12.90 6.06 -20.37
C LEU A 396 -13.96 5.77 -21.43
N GLY A 397 -13.60 5.90 -22.71
CA GLY A 397 -14.45 5.54 -23.84
C GLY A 397 -13.99 6.14 -25.16
N LEU A 398 -14.78 5.92 -26.20
CA LEU A 398 -14.62 6.44 -27.55
C LEU A 398 -15.68 7.48 -27.85
N CYS A 399 -15.28 8.57 -28.50
CA CYS A 399 -16.22 9.49 -29.14
C CYS A 399 -15.97 9.51 -30.65
N ASN A 400 -16.98 9.09 -31.42
CA ASN A 400 -16.94 9.12 -32.88
C ASN A 400 -17.78 10.30 -33.38
N ALA A 401 -17.12 11.41 -33.72
CA ALA A 401 -17.76 12.64 -34.19
C ALA A 401 -17.03 13.18 -35.43
N GLU A 402 -16.61 14.45 -35.44
CA GLU A 402 -15.79 15.04 -36.50
C GLU A 402 -14.50 14.24 -36.78
N ASN A 403 -13.90 13.70 -35.72
CA ASN A 403 -12.79 12.76 -35.75
C ASN A 403 -13.03 11.67 -34.70
N LEU A 404 -12.34 10.54 -34.82
CA LEU A 404 -12.37 9.53 -33.77
C LEU A 404 -11.48 9.98 -32.60
N MET A 405 -12.06 10.00 -31.41
CA MET A 405 -11.44 10.51 -30.20
C MET A 405 -11.37 9.42 -29.13
N LEU A 406 -10.18 9.24 -28.55
CA LEU A 406 -10.00 8.41 -27.36
C LEU A 406 -10.11 9.31 -26.13
N VAL A 407 -11.09 9.05 -25.25
CA VAL A 407 -11.27 9.79 -24.00
C VAL A 407 -10.57 9.01 -22.88
N MET A 408 -9.66 9.66 -22.17
CA MET A 408 -8.74 9.02 -21.23
C MET A 408 -8.68 9.79 -19.91
N GLU A 409 -8.23 9.13 -18.85
CA GLU A 409 -7.89 9.79 -17.59
C GLU A 409 -6.89 10.94 -17.82
N MET A 410 -7.08 12.06 -17.10
CA MET A 410 -6.15 13.17 -17.13
C MET A 410 -5.01 12.96 -16.11
N ALA A 411 -3.76 12.99 -16.60
CA ALA A 411 -2.53 13.02 -15.83
C ALA A 411 -1.87 14.41 -16.00
N SER A 412 -2.18 15.32 -15.08
CA SER A 412 -1.95 16.76 -15.26
C SER A 412 -0.49 17.20 -15.08
N ALA A 413 0.35 16.42 -14.40
CA ALA A 413 1.76 16.76 -14.20
C ALA A 413 2.66 16.43 -15.42
N GLY A 414 2.08 15.86 -16.49
CA GLY A 414 2.75 15.69 -17.78
C GLY A 414 3.78 14.54 -17.79
N PRO A 415 4.63 14.46 -18.82
CA PRO A 415 5.50 13.31 -19.04
C PRO A 415 6.73 13.30 -18.13
N LEU A 416 7.12 12.11 -17.68
CA LEU A 416 8.20 11.84 -16.73
C LEU A 416 9.52 12.47 -17.16
N ASN A 417 9.90 12.34 -18.43
CA ASN A 417 11.17 12.89 -18.93
C ASN A 417 11.26 14.42 -18.77
N LYS A 418 10.18 15.15 -19.05
CA LYS A 418 10.14 16.61 -18.87
C LYS A 418 10.14 16.97 -17.39
N PHE A 419 9.33 16.27 -16.59
CA PHE A 419 9.28 16.48 -15.13
C PHE A 419 10.67 16.33 -14.50
N LEU A 420 11.38 15.23 -14.79
CA LEU A 420 12.71 15.00 -14.24
C LEU A 420 13.74 16.03 -14.73
N SER A 421 13.67 16.44 -16.00
CA SER A 421 14.58 17.45 -16.54
C SER A 421 14.40 18.82 -15.89
N SER A 422 13.16 19.20 -15.58
CA SER A 422 12.83 20.49 -14.96
C SER A 422 13.06 20.51 -13.44
N ASN A 423 13.12 19.35 -12.80
CA ASN A 423 13.19 19.21 -11.34
C ASN A 423 14.45 18.43 -10.91
N ARG A 424 15.54 18.53 -11.67
CA ARG A 424 16.78 17.76 -11.45
C ARG A 424 17.35 17.96 -10.04
N ASP A 425 17.24 19.17 -9.50
CA ASP A 425 17.84 19.53 -8.20
C ASP A 425 16.95 19.15 -7.01
N THR A 426 15.66 18.86 -7.24
CA THR A 426 14.68 18.57 -6.18
C THR A 426 14.23 17.11 -6.16
N VAL A 427 14.24 16.42 -7.30
CA VAL A 427 13.83 15.02 -7.39
C VAL A 427 14.93 14.11 -6.85
N THR A 428 14.57 13.32 -5.84
CA THR A 428 15.49 12.34 -5.24
C THR A 428 15.54 11.03 -6.03
N VAL A 429 16.62 10.27 -5.84
CA VAL A 429 16.78 8.92 -6.42
C VAL A 429 15.69 7.98 -5.91
N GLU A 430 15.30 8.11 -4.65
CA GLU A 430 14.19 7.38 -4.03
C GLU A 430 12.88 7.62 -4.79
N ASN A 431 12.59 8.87 -5.16
CA ASN A 431 11.40 9.20 -5.93
C ASN A 431 11.45 8.58 -7.34
N ILE A 432 12.62 8.60 -8.00
CA ILE A 432 12.78 7.95 -9.31
C ILE A 432 12.53 6.43 -9.19
N VAL A 433 13.05 5.78 -8.15
CA VAL A 433 12.82 4.35 -7.89
C VAL A 433 11.33 4.07 -7.65
N LEU A 434 10.64 4.89 -6.86
CA LEU A 434 9.20 4.79 -6.64
C LEU A 434 8.42 4.87 -7.96
N LEU A 435 8.67 5.89 -8.78
CA LEU A 435 7.97 6.06 -10.06
C LEU A 435 8.24 4.89 -11.02
N MET A 436 9.49 4.41 -11.07
CA MET A 436 9.83 3.26 -11.93
C MET A 436 9.26 1.94 -11.42
N HIS A 437 9.10 1.77 -10.09
CA HIS A 437 8.40 0.61 -9.53
C HIS A 437 6.93 0.62 -9.95
N GLN A 438 6.25 1.77 -9.88
CA GLN A 438 4.88 1.92 -10.37
C GLN A 438 4.74 1.57 -11.87
N VAL A 439 5.68 2.02 -12.70
CA VAL A 439 5.74 1.64 -14.12
C VAL A 439 5.93 0.12 -14.28
N SER A 440 6.77 -0.52 -13.48
CA SER A 440 6.93 -1.99 -13.54
C SER A 440 5.65 -2.73 -13.17
N MET A 441 4.88 -2.24 -12.18
CA MET A 441 3.58 -2.80 -11.79
C MET A 441 2.55 -2.67 -12.92
N GLY A 442 2.51 -1.53 -13.60
CA GLY A 442 1.64 -1.32 -14.76
C GLY A 442 2.01 -2.22 -15.93
N MET A 443 3.30 -2.39 -16.23
CA MET A 443 3.76 -3.26 -17.31
C MET A 443 3.55 -4.76 -17.03
N LYS A 444 3.73 -5.19 -15.78
CA LYS A 444 3.36 -6.54 -15.33
C LYS A 444 1.88 -6.82 -15.61
N TYR A 445 1.01 -5.89 -15.27
CA TYR A 445 -0.42 -6.02 -15.56
C TYR A 445 -0.71 -6.14 -17.07
N LEU A 446 -0.03 -5.35 -17.90
CA LEU A 446 -0.20 -5.44 -19.36
C LEU A 446 0.29 -6.80 -19.90
N GLU A 447 1.41 -7.32 -19.38
CA GLU A 447 1.91 -8.65 -19.70
C GLU A 447 0.90 -9.75 -19.33
N GLU A 448 0.31 -9.69 -18.13
CA GLU A 448 -0.75 -10.61 -17.68
C GLU A 448 -2.02 -10.55 -18.56
N LYS A 449 -2.25 -9.43 -19.24
CA LYS A 449 -3.35 -9.24 -20.20
C LYS A 449 -2.95 -9.52 -21.65
N ASN A 450 -1.77 -10.10 -21.89
CA ASN A 450 -1.23 -10.37 -23.23
C ASN A 450 -1.25 -9.12 -24.13
N PHE A 451 -0.96 -7.96 -23.55
CA PHE A 451 -1.04 -6.66 -24.22
C PHE A 451 0.36 -6.04 -24.35
N VAL A 452 0.85 -5.93 -25.58
CA VAL A 452 2.20 -5.41 -25.86
C VAL A 452 2.13 -3.90 -26.09
N HIS A 453 2.89 -3.13 -25.31
CA HIS A 453 2.89 -1.67 -25.33
C HIS A 453 3.54 -1.12 -26.61
N ARG A 454 4.70 -1.62 -27.01
CA ARG A 454 5.46 -1.29 -28.25
C ARG A 454 6.03 0.12 -28.35
N ASP A 455 5.69 1.02 -27.42
CA ASP A 455 6.27 2.36 -27.31
C ASP A 455 6.54 2.79 -25.85
N LEU A 456 7.00 1.86 -25.01
CA LEU A 456 7.32 2.20 -23.62
C LEU A 456 8.57 3.10 -23.58
N ALA A 457 8.41 4.31 -23.08
CA ALA A 457 9.45 5.33 -22.97
C ALA A 457 9.07 6.37 -21.91
N ALA A 458 10.04 7.15 -21.40
CA ALA A 458 9.76 8.14 -20.36
C ALA A 458 8.83 9.28 -20.84
N ARG A 459 8.71 9.52 -22.15
CA ARG A 459 7.72 10.43 -22.74
C ARG A 459 6.27 9.92 -22.62
N ASN A 460 6.10 8.61 -22.50
CA ASN A 460 4.81 7.92 -22.44
C ASN A 460 4.48 7.45 -21.01
N VAL A 461 5.32 7.79 -20.03
CA VAL A 461 4.98 7.71 -18.60
C VAL A 461 4.52 9.10 -18.18
N LEU A 462 3.24 9.24 -17.83
CA LEU A 462 2.66 10.51 -17.38
C LEU A 462 2.52 10.51 -15.87
N LEU A 463 2.69 11.69 -15.28
CA LEU A 463 2.54 11.90 -13.85
C LEU A 463 1.17 12.49 -13.55
N VAL A 464 0.49 11.89 -12.56
CA VAL A 464 -0.70 12.48 -11.93
C VAL A 464 -0.24 13.56 -10.95
N ASN A 465 0.76 13.22 -10.13
CA ASN A 465 1.49 14.11 -9.25
C ASN A 465 2.96 13.65 -9.13
N GLN A 466 3.77 14.33 -8.32
CA GLN A 466 5.23 14.09 -8.27
C GLN A 466 5.64 12.67 -7.84
N ARG A 467 4.72 11.93 -7.19
CA ARG A 467 4.96 10.57 -6.67
C ARG A 467 4.05 9.51 -7.30
N PHE A 468 3.29 9.85 -8.34
CA PHE A 468 2.35 8.93 -8.97
C PHE A 468 2.41 8.97 -10.50
N ALA A 469 2.95 7.89 -11.08
CA ALA A 469 3.09 7.64 -12.50
C ALA A 469 2.01 6.71 -13.06
N LYS A 470 1.65 6.95 -14.32
CA LYS A 470 0.79 6.12 -15.16
C LYS A 470 1.39 5.95 -16.54
N ILE A 471 1.36 4.73 -17.05
CA ILE A 471 1.76 4.40 -18.43
C ILE A 471 0.67 4.85 -19.39
N SER A 472 1.05 5.48 -20.49
CA SER A 472 0.14 6.09 -21.46
C SER A 472 0.55 5.79 -22.91
N ASP A 473 -0.25 6.29 -23.84
CA ASP A 473 -0.01 6.24 -25.28
C ASP A 473 0.14 4.83 -25.85
N PHE A 474 -0.96 4.09 -25.79
CA PHE A 474 -1.12 2.79 -26.44
C PHE A 474 -1.32 2.89 -27.97
N GLY A 475 -1.00 4.04 -28.59
CA GLY A 475 -1.26 4.28 -30.03
C GLY A 475 -0.45 3.39 -30.98
N LEU A 476 0.53 2.66 -30.46
CA LEU A 476 1.28 1.62 -31.16
C LEU A 476 1.07 0.24 -30.58
N SER A 477 0.26 0.10 -29.54
CA SER A 477 0.09 -1.16 -28.82
C SER A 477 -0.70 -2.18 -29.63
N LYS A 478 -0.61 -3.44 -29.24
CA LYS A 478 -1.35 -4.52 -29.89
C LYS A 478 -1.68 -5.61 -28.90
N ALA A 479 -2.93 -6.07 -28.94
CA ALA A 479 -3.31 -7.29 -28.26
C ALA A 479 -2.81 -8.50 -29.05
N LEU A 480 -2.30 -9.50 -28.34
CA LEU A 480 -1.93 -10.79 -28.92
C LEU A 480 -3.12 -11.75 -28.88
N GLY A 481 -3.21 -12.64 -29.87
CA GLY A 481 -4.12 -13.78 -29.80
C GLY A 481 -3.73 -14.72 -28.66
N ALA A 482 -4.67 -15.53 -28.18
CA ALA A 482 -4.44 -16.44 -27.04
C ALA A 482 -3.26 -17.42 -27.27
N ASP A 483 -2.98 -17.76 -28.53
CA ASP A 483 -1.91 -18.69 -28.92
C ASP A 483 -0.65 -18.00 -29.45
N ASP A 484 -0.63 -16.65 -29.52
CA ASP A 484 0.48 -15.88 -30.07
C ASP A 484 1.38 -15.32 -28.96
N SER A 485 2.65 -15.71 -28.95
CA SER A 485 3.65 -15.18 -28.03
C SER A 485 4.34 -13.89 -28.51
N TYR A 486 4.08 -13.48 -29.76
CA TYR A 486 4.62 -12.24 -30.33
C TYR A 486 3.77 -11.71 -31.50
N TYR A 487 3.84 -10.40 -31.74
CA TYR A 487 3.29 -9.73 -32.91
C TYR A 487 4.38 -9.45 -33.96
N LYS A 488 4.12 -9.73 -35.24
CA LYS A 488 5.02 -9.39 -36.35
C LYS A 488 4.45 -8.27 -37.22
N ALA A 489 5.10 -7.11 -37.22
CA ALA A 489 4.61 -5.96 -38.00
C ALA A 489 4.80 -6.15 -39.53
N ARG A 490 3.75 -5.87 -40.31
CA ARG A 490 3.72 -6.04 -41.78
C ARG A 490 4.39 -4.88 -42.54
N THR A 491 4.31 -3.65 -42.05
CA THR A 491 4.83 -2.43 -42.69
C THR A 491 5.92 -1.74 -41.85
N ALA A 492 6.80 -0.99 -42.51
CA ALA A 492 7.81 -0.16 -41.84
C ALA A 492 7.25 1.26 -41.59
N GLY A 493 7.09 1.65 -40.32
CA GLY A 493 6.67 2.99 -39.89
C GLY A 493 7.82 3.85 -39.33
N LYS A 494 7.50 5.04 -38.80
CA LYS A 494 8.44 5.86 -38.02
C LYS A 494 8.61 5.27 -36.61
N TRP A 495 9.51 4.31 -36.50
CA TRP A 495 9.74 3.56 -35.26
C TRP A 495 10.72 4.27 -34.30
N PRO A 496 10.47 4.24 -32.99
CA PRO A 496 11.38 4.77 -31.97
C PRO A 496 12.54 3.79 -31.71
N LEU A 497 13.41 3.61 -32.71
CA LEU A 497 14.43 2.55 -32.76
C LEU A 497 15.33 2.47 -31.51
N LYS A 498 15.57 3.59 -30.81
CA LYS A 498 16.41 3.62 -29.61
C LYS A 498 15.83 2.90 -28.39
N TRP A 499 14.52 2.68 -28.37
CA TRP A 499 13.85 1.92 -27.31
C TRP A 499 13.65 0.45 -27.67
N TYR A 500 13.87 0.08 -28.93
CA TYR A 500 13.51 -1.24 -29.43
C TYR A 500 14.56 -2.28 -29.10
N ALA A 501 14.06 -3.46 -28.72
CA ALA A 501 14.87 -4.64 -28.57
C ALA A 501 15.45 -5.08 -29.94
N PRO A 502 16.59 -5.78 -29.97
CA PRO A 502 17.21 -6.25 -31.22
C PRO A 502 16.25 -7.05 -32.11
N GLU A 503 15.41 -7.90 -31.51
CA GLU A 503 14.42 -8.70 -32.25
C GLU A 503 13.31 -7.85 -32.90
N CYS A 504 12.97 -6.70 -32.32
CA CYS A 504 12.05 -5.74 -32.93
C CYS A 504 12.69 -5.06 -34.15
N ILE A 505 13.96 -4.70 -34.05
CA ILE A 505 14.70 -4.02 -35.13
C ILE A 505 14.93 -4.99 -36.30
N ASN A 506 15.45 -6.18 -36.00
CA ASN A 506 15.90 -7.15 -37.00
C ASN A 506 14.74 -7.95 -37.61
N PHE A 507 13.75 -8.31 -36.80
CA PHE A 507 12.70 -9.26 -37.23
C PHE A 507 11.27 -8.70 -37.11
N ARG A 508 11.12 -7.45 -36.64
CA ARG A 508 9.82 -6.82 -36.37
C ARG A 508 8.94 -7.63 -35.41
N LYS A 509 9.56 -8.38 -34.50
CA LYS A 509 8.88 -9.20 -33.49
C LYS A 509 8.71 -8.41 -32.21
N PHE A 510 7.47 -8.15 -31.82
CA PHE A 510 7.10 -7.42 -30.61
C PHE A 510 6.44 -8.36 -29.60
N SER A 511 6.86 -8.32 -28.34
CA SER A 511 6.34 -9.13 -27.24
C SER A 511 6.51 -8.39 -25.91
N SER A 512 5.93 -8.91 -24.83
CA SER A 512 6.18 -8.36 -23.48
C SER A 512 7.67 -8.33 -23.14
N LYS A 513 8.45 -9.34 -23.59
CA LYS A 513 9.93 -9.33 -23.45
C LYS A 513 10.57 -8.16 -24.20
N SER A 514 10.05 -7.76 -25.36
CA SER A 514 10.55 -6.56 -26.06
C SER A 514 10.20 -5.26 -25.33
N ASP A 515 9.09 -5.23 -24.60
CA ASP A 515 8.77 -4.11 -23.71
C ASP A 515 9.67 -4.10 -22.46
N VAL A 516 10.12 -5.25 -21.95
CA VAL A 516 11.13 -5.32 -20.87
C VAL A 516 12.43 -4.62 -21.30
N TRP A 517 12.87 -4.80 -22.54
CA TRP A 517 14.02 -4.05 -23.07
C TRP A 517 13.74 -2.54 -23.04
N SER A 518 12.56 -2.13 -23.53
CA SER A 518 12.12 -0.73 -23.55
C SER A 518 12.03 -0.13 -22.16
N PHE A 519 11.64 -0.92 -21.15
CA PHE A 519 11.64 -0.55 -19.74
C PHE A 519 13.05 -0.24 -19.23
N GLY A 520 14.05 -1.06 -19.58
CA GLY A 520 15.45 -0.78 -19.25
C GLY A 520 15.93 0.56 -19.84
N ILE A 521 15.56 0.88 -21.07
CA ILE A 521 15.85 2.20 -21.68
C ILE A 521 15.12 3.32 -20.94
N THR A 522 13.85 3.11 -20.57
CA THR A 522 13.04 4.06 -19.80
C THR A 522 13.64 4.33 -18.42
N MET A 523 14.13 3.30 -17.73
CA MET A 523 14.87 3.46 -16.47
C MET A 523 16.12 4.32 -16.69
N TRP A 524 16.89 4.08 -17.76
CA TRP A 524 18.07 4.88 -18.07
C TRP A 524 17.71 6.36 -18.31
N GLU A 525 16.62 6.65 -19.03
CA GLU A 525 16.09 8.01 -19.16
C GLU A 525 15.74 8.63 -17.80
N ALA A 526 15.11 7.85 -16.91
CA ALA A 526 14.70 8.33 -15.61
C ALA A 526 15.90 8.68 -14.72
N PHE A 527 16.87 7.78 -14.57
CA PHE A 527 18.07 8.03 -13.75
C PHE A 527 19.07 9.01 -14.38
N SER A 528 18.91 9.34 -15.67
CA SER A 528 19.65 10.42 -16.33
C SER A 528 18.88 11.75 -16.36
N PHE A 529 17.79 11.85 -15.58
CA PHE A 529 16.94 13.04 -15.47
C PHE A 529 16.38 13.52 -16.82
N GLY A 530 15.86 12.60 -17.63
CA GLY A 530 15.32 12.88 -18.97
C GLY A 530 16.38 12.92 -20.06
N GLY A 531 17.55 12.30 -19.83
CA GLY A 531 18.62 12.19 -20.81
C GLY A 531 18.16 11.47 -22.08
N LYS A 532 18.69 11.91 -23.23
CA LYS A 532 18.40 11.26 -24.52
C LYS A 532 19.23 9.97 -24.66
N PRO A 533 18.61 8.78 -24.81
CA PRO A 533 19.36 7.54 -24.94
C PRO A 533 20.21 7.56 -26.20
N TYR A 534 21.40 6.98 -26.12
CA TYR A 534 22.38 6.92 -27.23
C TYR A 534 22.58 8.28 -27.92
N LYS A 535 22.75 9.38 -27.15
CA LYS A 535 22.68 10.78 -27.64
C LYS A 535 23.52 11.04 -28.91
N LYS A 536 24.64 10.35 -29.08
CA LYS A 536 25.58 10.52 -30.21
C LYS A 536 25.38 9.53 -31.37
N MET A 537 24.40 8.63 -31.29
CA MET A 537 24.18 7.57 -32.27
C MET A 537 22.82 7.70 -32.96
N LYS A 538 22.80 7.36 -34.25
CA LYS A 538 21.61 7.14 -35.09
C LYS A 538 21.13 5.69 -34.98
N GLY A 539 19.92 5.40 -35.46
CA GLY A 539 19.29 4.07 -35.35
C GLY A 539 20.19 2.89 -35.77
N PRO A 540 20.81 2.90 -36.96
CA PRO A 540 21.70 1.82 -37.40
C PRO A 540 22.95 1.66 -36.52
N GLU A 541 23.53 2.77 -36.05
CA GLU A 541 24.70 2.78 -35.18
C GLU A 541 24.38 2.17 -33.81
N VAL A 542 23.16 2.40 -33.30
CA VAL A 542 22.68 1.77 -32.06
C VAL A 542 22.59 0.25 -32.21
N ASN A 543 22.11 -0.25 -33.35
CA ASN A 543 22.02 -1.70 -33.57
C ASN A 543 23.41 -2.36 -33.59
N GLN A 544 24.36 -1.78 -34.32
CA GLN A 544 25.75 -2.26 -34.36
C GLN A 544 26.41 -2.23 -32.97
N PHE A 545 26.18 -1.16 -32.21
CA PHE A 545 26.69 -1.02 -30.84
C PHE A 545 26.18 -2.15 -29.92
N ILE A 546 24.89 -2.48 -30.02
CA ILE A 546 24.25 -3.54 -29.23
C ILE A 546 24.72 -4.93 -29.66
N GLU A 547 24.85 -5.18 -30.97
CA GLU A 547 25.33 -6.44 -31.55
C GLU A 547 26.78 -6.75 -31.16
N ALA A 548 27.61 -5.71 -30.98
CA ALA A 548 28.96 -5.85 -30.42
C ALA A 548 28.99 -6.14 -28.91
N GLY A 549 27.83 -6.35 -28.27
CA GLY A 549 27.70 -6.67 -26.84
C GLY A 549 27.70 -5.45 -25.91
N ASN A 550 27.83 -4.23 -26.45
CA ASN A 550 27.90 -3.03 -25.63
C ASN A 550 26.53 -2.61 -25.12
N ARG A 551 26.50 -1.91 -23.97
CA ARG A 551 25.30 -1.33 -23.35
C ARG A 551 25.58 0.12 -22.93
N MET A 552 24.53 0.88 -22.69
CA MET A 552 24.69 2.25 -22.18
C MET A 552 25.34 2.23 -20.80
N GLU A 553 26.19 3.22 -20.53
CA GLU A 553 26.84 3.41 -19.24
C GLU A 553 25.82 3.71 -18.14
N ARG A 554 26.19 3.38 -16.89
CA ARG A 554 25.38 3.68 -15.70
C ARG A 554 25.26 5.21 -15.54
N PRO A 555 24.03 5.77 -15.47
CA PRO A 555 23.86 7.18 -15.13
C PRO A 555 24.46 7.50 -13.76
N GLU A 556 24.99 8.71 -13.60
CA GLU A 556 25.72 9.13 -12.38
C GLU A 556 24.90 8.91 -11.09
N ALA A 557 23.63 9.32 -11.10
CA ALA A 557 22.70 9.18 -9.98
C ALA A 557 22.08 7.78 -9.82
N CYS A 558 22.36 6.85 -10.74
CA CYS A 558 21.76 5.52 -10.74
C CYS A 558 22.47 4.60 -9.73
N PRO A 559 21.76 4.02 -8.74
CA PRO A 559 22.36 3.02 -7.86
C PRO A 559 22.73 1.72 -8.60
N GLU A 560 23.74 1.01 -8.11
CA GLU A 560 24.24 -0.22 -8.75
C GLU A 560 23.18 -1.32 -8.86
N GLY A 561 22.31 -1.45 -7.85
CA GLY A 561 21.19 -2.38 -7.89
C GLY A 561 20.21 -2.07 -9.03
N MET A 562 19.93 -0.80 -9.29
CA MET A 562 19.06 -0.38 -10.40
C MET A 562 19.72 -0.54 -11.75
N TYR A 563 21.03 -0.31 -11.84
CA TYR A 563 21.78 -0.57 -13.07
C TYR A 563 21.87 -2.07 -13.38
N THR A 564 21.91 -2.92 -12.36
CA THR A 564 21.84 -4.38 -12.54
C THR A 564 20.52 -4.79 -13.19
N VAL A 565 19.38 -4.27 -12.69
CA VAL A 565 18.07 -4.49 -13.32
C VAL A 565 18.03 -3.98 -14.76
N MET A 566 18.63 -2.80 -15.06
CA MET A 566 18.73 -2.31 -16.44
C MET A 566 19.52 -3.27 -17.35
N LYS A 567 20.65 -3.79 -16.88
CA LYS A 567 21.47 -4.76 -17.63
C LYS A 567 20.71 -6.06 -17.89
N GLU A 568 19.96 -6.56 -16.91
CA GLU A 568 19.09 -7.73 -17.08
C GLU A 568 18.00 -7.48 -18.13
N CYS A 569 17.38 -6.30 -18.12
CA CYS A 569 16.41 -5.89 -19.14
C CYS A 569 17.04 -5.86 -20.55
N TRP A 570 18.32 -5.53 -20.66
CA TRP A 570 19.07 -5.52 -21.93
C TRP A 570 19.76 -6.85 -22.27
N THR A 571 19.26 -7.96 -21.75
CA THR A 571 19.66 -9.29 -22.20
C THR A 571 19.30 -9.48 -23.67
N TYR A 572 20.29 -9.84 -24.50
CA TYR A 572 20.16 -9.85 -25.96
C TYR A 572 19.15 -10.91 -26.43
N LYS A 573 19.31 -12.16 -25.97
CA LYS A 573 18.36 -13.25 -26.24
C LYS A 573 17.09 -13.01 -25.43
N HIS A 574 15.94 -12.95 -26.10
CA HIS A 574 14.67 -12.60 -25.45
C HIS A 574 14.14 -13.73 -24.55
N GLU A 575 14.59 -14.96 -24.77
CA GLU A 575 14.29 -16.13 -23.94
C GLU A 575 14.91 -16.00 -22.55
N ASP A 576 16.17 -15.55 -22.50
CA ASP A 576 16.94 -15.37 -21.25
C ASP A 576 16.58 -14.06 -20.52
N ARG A 577 15.98 -13.10 -21.24
CA ARG A 577 15.52 -11.82 -20.68
C ARG A 577 14.40 -12.07 -19.65
N PRO A 578 14.40 -11.41 -18.48
CA PRO A 578 13.33 -11.58 -17.50
C PRO A 578 11.96 -11.16 -18.05
N ASP A 579 10.90 -11.67 -17.46
CA ASP A 579 9.53 -11.17 -17.63
C ASP A 579 9.26 -9.98 -16.69
N PHE A 580 8.13 -9.31 -16.83
CA PHE A 580 7.80 -8.17 -15.96
C PHE A 580 7.49 -8.59 -14.54
N LYS A 581 7.06 -9.84 -14.30
CA LYS A 581 6.92 -10.38 -12.95
C LYS A 581 8.25 -10.31 -12.17
N LYS A 582 9.33 -10.84 -12.75
CA LYS A 582 10.67 -10.82 -12.13
C LYS A 582 11.25 -9.41 -12.04
N VAL A 583 11.01 -8.55 -13.04
CA VAL A 583 11.43 -7.15 -12.99
C VAL A 583 10.71 -6.40 -11.85
N GLU A 584 9.40 -6.55 -11.70
CA GLU A 584 8.62 -5.91 -10.64
C GLU A 584 9.07 -6.39 -9.24
N GLU A 585 9.32 -7.69 -9.06
CA GLU A 585 9.84 -8.26 -7.81
C GLU A 585 11.21 -7.64 -7.44
N SER A 586 12.10 -7.46 -8.42
CA SER A 586 13.41 -6.84 -8.24
C SER A 586 13.29 -5.36 -7.86
N MET A 587 12.43 -4.62 -8.56
CA MET A 587 12.13 -3.21 -8.26
C MET A 587 11.52 -3.05 -6.86
N LYS A 588 10.56 -3.92 -6.49
CA LYS A 588 9.89 -3.91 -5.19
C LYS A 588 10.86 -4.18 -4.04
N SER A 589 11.73 -5.18 -4.20
CA SER A 589 12.77 -5.53 -3.22
C SER A 589 13.69 -4.33 -2.97
N TYR A 590 14.17 -3.70 -4.05
CA TYR A 590 15.06 -2.56 -3.94
C TYR A 590 14.37 -1.32 -3.35
N HIS A 591 13.16 -0.98 -3.81
CA HIS A 591 12.37 0.13 -3.27
C HIS A 591 12.12 -0.03 -1.76
N SER A 592 11.78 -1.25 -1.34
CA SER A 592 11.60 -1.58 0.08
C SER A 592 12.90 -1.42 0.88
N SER A 593 14.05 -1.78 0.30
CA SER A 593 15.37 -1.58 0.94
C SER A 593 15.76 -0.11 1.08
N MET A 594 15.37 0.75 0.14
CA MET A 594 15.66 2.19 0.19
C MET A 594 14.80 2.93 1.21
N ALA A 595 13.50 2.65 1.25
CA ALA A 595 12.60 3.22 2.25
C ALA A 595 13.12 2.97 3.68
N LYS A 596 13.67 1.77 3.91
CA LYS A 596 14.30 1.38 5.19
C LYS A 596 15.60 2.13 5.50
N LYS A 597 16.39 2.57 4.50
CA LYS A 597 17.65 3.32 4.70
C LYS A 597 17.41 4.80 5.01
N THR A 598 16.38 5.41 4.44
CA THR A 598 16.05 6.83 4.69
C THR A 598 15.60 7.07 6.13
N GLU A 599 14.94 6.09 6.75
CA GLU A 599 14.54 6.14 8.17
C GLU A 599 15.71 5.91 9.17
N LEU A 600 16.88 5.48 8.68
CA LEU A 600 18.06 5.16 9.51
C LEU A 600 19.13 6.27 9.53
N LYS A 601 18.96 7.39 8.80
CA LYS A 601 19.93 8.50 8.82
C LYS A 601 19.84 9.28 10.14
N PRO A 602 20.90 9.34 10.98
CA PRO A 602 20.90 10.09 12.24
C PRO A 602 20.69 11.60 12.04
N ASP A 603 21.08 12.12 10.88
CA ASP A 603 21.12 13.56 10.63
C ASP A 603 19.74 14.17 10.34
N TYR A 604 18.71 13.35 10.06
CA TYR A 604 17.33 13.83 9.91
C TYR A 604 16.61 14.04 11.25
N VAL A 605 17.16 13.49 12.34
CA VAL A 605 16.60 13.64 13.70
C VAL A 605 17.12 14.92 14.39
N ALA A 606 18.26 15.47 13.96
CA ALA A 606 18.83 16.68 14.57
C ALA A 606 18.11 17.98 14.16
N ASP A 607 17.71 18.10 12.89
CA ASP A 607 17.09 19.34 12.38
C ASP A 607 15.57 19.39 12.60
N HIS A 608 14.90 18.23 12.69
CA HIS A 608 13.45 18.19 13.04
C HIS A 608 13.17 18.24 14.54
N VAL A 609 14.14 17.95 15.41
CA VAL A 609 13.98 18.11 16.86
C VAL A 609 14.31 19.54 17.32
N THR A 610 15.07 20.31 16.53
CA THR A 610 15.37 21.72 16.88
C THR A 610 14.29 22.69 16.38
N ALA A 611 13.50 22.33 15.35
CA ALA A 611 12.39 23.15 14.85
C ALA A 611 11.05 22.93 15.62
N LEU A 612 10.93 21.87 16.40
CA LEU A 612 9.73 21.58 17.23
C LEU A 612 9.88 22.02 18.70
N CYS A 613 11.03 22.59 19.08
CA CYS A 613 11.30 23.05 20.44
C CYS A 613 11.12 24.57 20.68
N LEU A 614 10.55 25.34 19.73
CA LEU A 614 10.37 26.79 19.95
C LEU A 614 8.96 27.39 19.78
N ASP A 615 7.93 26.66 19.30
CA ASP A 615 6.65 27.32 18.94
C ASP A 615 5.39 26.82 19.66
N LEU A 616 5.47 26.40 20.92
CA LEU A 616 4.28 26.30 21.78
C LEU A 616 4.55 26.78 23.21
N ARG A 617 4.65 28.12 23.38
CA ARG A 617 3.99 28.77 24.52
C ARG A 617 2.79 29.57 24.01
N PRO A 618 1.58 29.32 24.54
CA PRO A 618 0.39 30.04 24.13
C PRO A 618 0.43 31.46 24.67
N LYS A 619 0.20 32.44 23.81
CA LYS A 619 -0.04 33.81 24.22
C LYS A 619 -1.51 34.17 23.91
N SER A 620 -2.22 34.42 25.01
CA SER A 620 -3.57 34.97 25.18
C SER A 620 -4.07 35.87 24.07
#